data_AF-A0A2A5EB76-F1
#
_entry.id   AF-A0A2A5EB76-F1
#
_cell.length_a   1.000
_cell.length_b   1.000
_cell.length_c   1.000
_cell.angle_alpha   90.00
_cell.angle_beta   90.00
_cell.angle_gamma   90.00
#
_symmetry.space_group_name_H-M   'P 1'
#
loop_
_entity.id
_entity.type
_entity.pdbx_description
1 polymer ?
#
loop_
_entity_poly.entity_id
_entity_poly.type
_entity_poly.pdbx_seq_one_letter_code
_entity_poly.pdbx_strand_id
1 'polypeptide(L)'
;MRLLILFLVPIVISCNQQPEYWDLSHFNFVEDALSDEEAVKVIYKNTWLDQDHSLDAYNHYVIVSQESGDTVNLLSLFVTPFTNEQMVFNYFSINSSLVKGHISAFSHSDLDSISNEDTSSLKIKERTLRFRNVLKGSYFETIANNDFPTVIGMLGKIYP
;
A
#
# COMPACT_ATOMS: atom_id res chain seq x y z
N MET A 1 -3.12 -6.33 -64.78
CA MET A 1 -2.41 -5.43 -63.84
C MET A 1 -3.44 -4.54 -63.17
N ARG A 2 -3.87 -4.86 -61.94
CA ARG A 2 -4.66 -3.94 -61.11
C ARG A 2 -4.09 -3.92 -59.71
N LEU A 3 -3.92 -2.68 -59.26
CA LEU A 3 -3.04 -2.18 -58.23
C LEU A 3 -3.47 -2.69 -56.84
N LEU A 4 -2.52 -3.29 -56.15
CA LEU A 4 -2.59 -3.72 -54.76
C LEU A 4 -2.22 -2.50 -53.91
N ILE A 5 -3.19 -1.87 -53.25
CA ILE A 5 -2.91 -0.92 -52.15
C ILE A 5 -3.44 -1.56 -50.88
N LEU A 6 -2.49 -2.22 -50.21
CA LEU A 6 -2.58 -2.81 -48.89
C LEU A 6 -3.02 -1.70 -47.90
N PHE A 7 -4.20 -1.86 -47.32
CA PHE A 7 -4.70 -0.98 -46.26
C PHE A 7 -3.86 -1.25 -45.01
N LEU A 8 -2.76 -0.50 -44.87
CA LEU A 8 -1.88 -0.54 -43.71
C LEU A 8 -2.59 0.23 -42.58
N VAL A 9 -3.55 -0.42 -41.93
CA VAL A 9 -4.20 0.10 -40.72
C VAL A 9 -3.15 0.02 -39.60
N PRO A 10 -2.63 1.13 -39.08
CA PRO A 10 -1.84 1.08 -37.86
C PRO A 10 -2.80 0.71 -36.74
N ILE A 11 -2.71 -0.52 -36.25
CA ILE A 11 -3.41 -0.95 -35.05
C ILE A 11 -2.77 -0.16 -33.89
N VAL A 12 -3.38 0.97 -33.56
CA VAL A 12 -3.14 1.66 -32.29
C VAL A 12 -3.72 0.79 -31.19
N ILE A 13 -2.94 -0.21 -30.77
CA ILE A 13 -3.21 -0.97 -29.56
C ILE A 13 -3.00 0.03 -28.41
N SER A 14 -4.10 0.65 -27.98
CA SER A 14 -4.13 1.44 -26.77
C SER A 14 -3.71 0.52 -25.62
N CYS A 15 -2.53 0.78 -25.03
CA CYS A 15 -2.12 0.18 -23.76
C CYS A 15 -2.99 0.79 -22.65
N ASN A 16 -4.23 0.35 -22.54
CA ASN A 16 -5.05 0.62 -21.37
C ASN A 16 -4.92 -0.59 -20.43
N GLN A 17 -3.74 -0.73 -19.82
CA GLN A 17 -3.53 -1.77 -18.80
C GLN A 17 -4.24 -1.32 -17.54
N GLN A 18 -5.34 -2.01 -17.23
CA GLN A 18 -5.99 -1.83 -15.94
C GLN A 18 -5.02 -2.28 -14.83
N PRO A 19 -5.05 -1.61 -13.66
CA PRO A 19 -4.29 -2.04 -12.50
C PRO A 19 -4.65 -3.50 -12.15
N GLU A 20 -3.63 -4.31 -11.86
CA GLU A 20 -3.82 -5.65 -11.33
C GLU A 20 -3.76 -5.62 -9.80
N TYR A 21 -4.43 -6.59 -9.17
CA TYR A 21 -4.55 -6.65 -7.72
C TYR A 21 -4.29 -8.05 -7.20
N TRP A 22 -3.80 -8.12 -5.98
CA TRP A 22 -3.62 -9.35 -5.21
C TRP A 22 -4.69 -9.43 -4.14
N ASP A 23 -5.27 -10.61 -3.96
CA ASP A 23 -6.13 -10.87 -2.80
C ASP A 23 -5.28 -10.91 -1.53
N LEU A 24 -5.82 -10.42 -0.41
CA LEU A 24 -5.15 -10.49 0.89
C LEU A 24 -4.77 -11.93 1.28
N SER A 25 -5.47 -12.95 0.80
CA SER A 25 -5.12 -14.35 1.05
C SER A 25 -3.76 -14.76 0.48
N HIS A 26 -3.18 -13.96 -0.40
CA HIS A 26 -1.81 -14.16 -0.87
C HIS A 26 -0.78 -13.91 0.25
N PHE A 27 -1.10 -13.08 1.23
CA PHE A 27 -0.15 -12.59 2.22
C PHE A 27 -0.20 -13.39 3.52
N ASN A 28 0.98 -13.69 4.08
CA ASN A 28 1.12 -14.37 5.37
C ASN A 28 1.17 -13.34 6.52
N PHE A 29 0.03 -13.05 7.14
CA PHE A 29 -0.05 -12.04 8.22
C PHE A 29 0.54 -12.53 9.54
N VAL A 30 1.46 -11.73 10.09
CA VAL A 30 2.10 -11.96 11.39
C VAL A 30 2.13 -10.64 12.15
N GLU A 31 1.22 -10.46 13.12
CA GLU A 31 0.97 -9.16 13.78
C GLU A 31 2.22 -8.56 14.45
N ASP A 32 3.13 -9.41 14.95
CA ASP A 32 4.32 -9.01 15.70
C ASP A 32 5.62 -9.17 14.89
N ALA A 33 5.55 -9.19 13.55
CA ALA A 33 6.75 -9.27 12.71
C ALA A 33 7.62 -8.01 12.76
N LEU A 34 7.08 -6.88 13.23
CA LEU A 34 7.77 -5.63 13.50
C LEU A 34 7.20 -4.99 14.77
N SER A 35 8.06 -4.35 15.56
CA SER A 35 7.66 -3.55 16.71
C SER A 35 7.19 -2.16 16.27
N ASP A 36 6.26 -1.57 17.02
CA ASP A 36 5.82 -0.20 16.75
C ASP A 36 7.01 0.77 16.87
N GLU A 37 7.09 1.74 15.96
CA GLU A 37 8.19 2.70 15.78
C GLU A 37 9.54 2.12 15.31
N GLU A 38 9.61 0.82 15.00
CA GLU A 38 10.83 0.16 14.57
C GLU A 38 11.43 0.78 13.29
N ALA A 39 12.74 0.95 13.28
CA ALA A 39 13.46 1.52 12.14
C ALA A 39 13.52 0.52 10.98
N VAL A 40 13.13 0.95 9.78
CA VAL A 40 13.05 0.11 8.58
C VAL A 40 13.59 0.81 7.34
N LYS A 41 14.11 0.03 6.38
CA LYS A 41 14.44 0.50 5.03
C LYS A 41 13.50 -0.12 4.01
N VAL A 42 13.08 0.66 3.03
CA VAL A 42 12.22 0.19 1.94
C VAL A 42 13.08 -0.30 0.78
N ILE A 43 12.87 -1.54 0.37
CA ILE A 43 13.58 -2.16 -0.77
C ILE A 43 12.66 -2.36 -1.98
N TYR A 44 11.34 -2.27 -1.78
CA TYR A 44 10.34 -2.27 -2.85
C TYR A 44 9.15 -1.41 -2.44
N LYS A 45 8.53 -0.77 -3.42
CA LYS A 45 7.25 -0.11 -3.26
C LYS A 45 6.42 -0.22 -4.53
N ASN A 46 5.12 -0.40 -4.35
CA ASN A 46 4.12 -0.22 -5.37
C ASN A 46 2.95 0.54 -4.76
N THR A 47 2.80 1.78 -5.22
CA THR A 47 1.86 2.74 -4.63
C THR A 47 1.08 3.43 -5.73
N TRP A 48 -0.09 3.96 -5.41
CA TRP A 48 -0.77 4.90 -6.29
C TRP A 48 0.04 6.19 -6.43
N LEU A 49 -0.10 6.85 -7.60
CA LEU A 49 0.53 8.14 -7.88
C LEU A 49 -0.28 9.32 -7.31
N ASP A 50 -1.61 9.16 -7.19
CA ASP A 50 -2.47 10.10 -6.49
C ASP A 50 -3.07 9.45 -5.23
N GLN A 51 -3.48 10.29 -4.28
CA GLN A 51 -4.07 9.84 -3.03
C GLN A 51 -5.57 9.52 -3.16
N ASP A 52 -6.26 10.04 -4.19
CA ASP A 52 -7.70 9.90 -4.39
C ASP A 52 -8.06 8.45 -4.77
N HIS A 53 -7.17 7.74 -5.48
CA HIS A 53 -7.33 6.33 -5.83
C HIS A 53 -6.75 5.34 -4.79
N SER A 54 -6.14 5.83 -3.71
CA SER A 54 -5.64 4.98 -2.61
C SER A 54 -6.74 4.24 -1.84
N LEU A 55 -8.01 4.53 -2.16
CA LEU A 55 -9.18 4.08 -1.44
C LEU A 55 -9.71 2.71 -1.85
N ASP A 56 -9.12 2.00 -2.83
CA ASP A 56 -9.64 0.69 -3.26
C ASP A 56 -8.70 -0.51 -2.98
N ALA A 57 -7.44 -0.23 -2.64
CA ALA A 57 -6.44 -1.27 -2.39
C ALA A 57 -5.31 -0.75 -1.52
N TYR A 58 -4.66 -1.66 -0.79
CA TYR A 58 -3.42 -1.35 -0.08
C TYR A 58 -2.28 -1.05 -1.04
N ASN A 59 -1.45 -0.08 -0.66
CA ASN A 59 -0.11 0.06 -1.19
C ASN A 59 0.76 -1.07 -0.64
N HIS A 60 1.66 -1.59 -1.48
CA HIS A 60 2.56 -2.68 -1.10
C HIS A 60 3.99 -2.16 -0.97
N TYR A 61 4.60 -2.43 0.16
CA TYR A 61 6.01 -2.20 0.40
C TYR A 61 6.67 -3.51 0.80
N VAL A 62 7.92 -3.72 0.38
CA VAL A 62 8.81 -4.70 1.02
C VAL A 62 9.88 -3.90 1.75
N ILE A 63 9.99 -4.16 3.05
CA ILE A 63 10.83 -3.43 3.96
C ILE A 63 11.75 -4.37 4.71
N VAL A 64 12.89 -3.84 5.17
CA VAL A 64 13.88 -4.57 5.95
C VAL A 64 14.04 -3.89 7.30
N SER A 65 13.80 -4.64 8.37
CA SER A 65 14.08 -4.21 9.74
C SER A 65 15.55 -3.79 9.86
N GLN A 66 15.79 -2.63 10.48
CA GLN A 66 17.15 -2.20 10.83
C GLN A 66 17.60 -2.74 12.18
N GLU A 67 16.70 -3.37 12.95
CA GLU A 67 17.00 -3.99 14.24
C GLU A 67 17.34 -5.49 14.08
N SER A 68 16.45 -6.27 13.45
CA SER A 68 16.64 -7.72 13.25
C SER A 68 17.26 -8.08 11.91
N GLY A 69 17.09 -7.23 10.89
CA GLY A 69 17.47 -7.55 9.50
C GLY A 69 16.41 -8.35 8.74
N ASP A 70 15.27 -8.65 9.35
CA ASP A 70 14.20 -9.40 8.70
C ASP A 70 13.54 -8.61 7.57
N THR A 71 13.10 -9.33 6.54
CA THR A 71 12.35 -8.76 5.42
C THR A 71 10.86 -9.01 5.64
N VAL A 72 10.06 -7.96 5.49
CA VAL A 72 8.63 -7.95 5.84
C VAL A 72 7.85 -7.25 4.72
N ASN A 73 6.69 -7.78 4.36
CA ASN A 73 5.71 -7.07 3.56
C ASN A 73 4.96 -6.07 4.44
N LEU A 74 4.89 -4.81 4.03
CA LEU A 74 4.05 -3.81 4.65
C LEU A 74 2.92 -3.42 3.70
N LEU A 75 1.68 -3.62 4.15
CA LEU A 75 0.49 -3.13 3.48
C LEU A 75 0.05 -1.82 4.14
N SER A 76 -0.04 -0.75 3.35
CA SER A 76 -0.34 0.60 3.86
C SER A 76 -1.48 1.27 3.09
N LEU A 77 -2.37 1.92 3.83
CA LEU A 77 -3.41 2.78 3.26
C LEU A 77 -2.87 4.12 2.78
N PHE A 78 -1.69 4.51 3.27
CA PHE A 78 -1.12 5.82 3.03
C PHE A 78 0.12 5.70 2.13
N VAL A 79 0.19 6.59 1.14
CA VAL A 79 1.39 6.75 0.32
C VAL A 79 2.43 7.52 1.13
N THR A 80 3.57 6.89 1.39
CA THR A 80 4.71 7.55 2.03
C THR A 80 5.52 8.31 0.98
N PRO A 81 5.80 9.61 1.15
CA PRO A 81 6.65 10.34 0.22
C PRO A 81 8.12 9.93 0.40
N PHE A 82 8.75 9.45 -0.67
CA PHE A 82 10.17 9.11 -0.71
C PHE A 82 10.94 10.20 -1.43
N THR A 83 11.92 10.80 -0.77
CA THR A 83 12.82 11.77 -1.41
C THR A 83 14.20 11.18 -1.72
N ASN A 84 14.56 10.03 -1.12
CA ASN A 84 15.78 9.27 -1.41
C ASN A 84 15.55 7.78 -1.08
N GLU A 85 16.11 6.88 -1.88
CA GLU A 85 16.07 5.41 -1.71
C GLU A 85 16.82 4.91 -0.46
N GLN A 86 17.78 5.69 0.06
CA GLN A 86 18.55 5.32 1.25
C GLN A 86 17.89 5.72 2.59
N MET A 87 16.65 6.22 2.55
CA MET A 87 15.98 6.69 3.76
C MET A 87 15.59 5.55 4.68
N VAL A 88 15.92 5.73 5.96
CA VAL A 88 15.33 4.97 7.06
C VAL A 88 14.03 5.66 7.47
N PHE A 89 13.00 4.84 7.65
CA PHE A 89 11.69 5.22 8.16
C PHE A 89 11.43 4.49 9.47
N ASN A 90 10.37 4.88 10.16
CA ASN A 90 9.81 4.15 11.27
C ASN A 90 8.52 3.47 10.80
N TYR A 91 8.35 2.19 11.12
CA TYR A 91 7.09 1.50 11.00
C TYR A 91 6.15 1.97 12.11
N PHE A 92 4.90 2.26 11.78
CA PHE A 92 3.85 2.49 12.75
C PHE A 92 2.75 1.47 12.56
N SER A 93 2.49 0.70 13.61
CA SER A 93 1.46 -0.32 13.65
C SER A 93 0.09 0.29 13.38
N ILE A 94 -0.78 -0.47 12.74
CA ILE A 94 -2.20 -0.10 12.59
C ILE A 94 -2.87 0.22 13.92
N ASN A 95 -2.34 -0.32 15.02
CA ASN A 95 -2.84 -0.08 16.37
C ASN A 95 -2.26 1.18 17.04
N SER A 96 -1.24 1.82 16.47
CA SER A 96 -0.66 3.05 16.99
C SER A 96 -1.70 4.18 17.02
N SER A 97 -1.59 5.06 18.02
CA SER A 97 -2.48 6.23 18.14
C SER A 97 -2.36 7.16 16.93
N LEU A 98 -1.15 7.26 16.36
CA LEU A 98 -0.86 8.06 15.18
C LEU A 98 -1.62 7.54 13.95
N VAL A 99 -1.53 6.25 13.65
CA VAL A 99 -2.27 5.64 12.52
C VAL A 99 -3.77 5.77 12.71
N LYS A 100 -4.27 5.49 13.91
CA LYS A 100 -5.70 5.66 14.24
C LYS A 100 -6.18 7.09 14.03
N GLY A 101 -5.37 8.07 14.45
CA GLY A 101 -5.62 9.49 14.23
C GLY A 101 -5.73 9.82 12.74
N HIS A 102 -4.77 9.37 11.93
CA HIS A 102 -4.82 9.54 10.48
C HIS A 102 -6.07 8.92 9.86
N ILE A 103 -6.37 7.65 10.14
CA ILE A 103 -7.58 6.97 9.63
C ILE A 103 -8.86 7.72 10.01
N SER A 104 -8.93 8.22 11.24
CA SER A 104 -10.10 8.98 11.69
C SER A 104 -10.25 10.29 10.93
N ALA A 105 -9.17 11.03 10.67
CA ALA A 105 -9.20 12.28 9.92
C ALA A 105 -9.61 12.06 8.46
N PHE A 106 -9.06 11.04 7.81
CA PHE A 106 -9.44 10.65 6.44
C PHE A 106 -10.91 10.23 6.33
N SER A 107 -11.46 9.58 7.36
CA SER A 107 -12.89 9.24 7.34
C SER A 107 -13.83 10.43 7.47
N HIS A 108 -13.40 11.54 8.04
CA HIS A 108 -14.26 12.71 8.23
C HIS A 108 -14.37 13.54 6.95
N SER A 109 -13.39 13.50 6.03
CA SER A 109 -13.46 14.20 4.75
C SER A 109 -14.47 13.60 3.77
N ASP A 110 -14.80 12.31 3.91
CA ASP A 110 -15.81 11.62 3.09
C ASP A 110 -17.22 11.64 3.71
N LEU A 111 -17.41 12.29 4.87
CA LEU A 111 -18.67 12.29 5.61
C LEU A 111 -19.12 13.70 6.00
N ASP A 112 -19.80 14.38 5.09
CA ASP A 112 -20.73 15.47 5.39
C ASP A 112 -22.01 14.98 6.14
N SER A 113 -22.00 13.74 6.63
CA SER A 113 -23.09 13.18 7.42
C SER A 113 -22.60 12.01 8.25
N ILE A 114 -22.37 12.22 9.54
CA ILE A 114 -22.70 11.32 10.65
C ILE A 114 -22.19 11.96 11.94
N SER A 115 -23.10 12.08 12.92
CA SER A 115 -22.88 12.69 14.23
C SER A 115 -21.73 12.05 15.00
N ASN A 116 -20.98 12.92 15.69
CA ASN A 116 -20.00 12.61 16.71
C ASN A 116 -20.59 11.70 17.81
N GLU A 117 -20.47 10.39 17.69
CA GLU A 117 -20.44 9.46 18.83
C GLU A 117 -20.00 8.06 18.36
N ASP A 118 -19.07 7.46 19.11
CA ASP A 118 -18.47 6.14 18.94
C ASP A 118 -17.46 5.91 17.81
N THR A 119 -16.23 6.40 18.04
CA THR A 119 -14.96 5.87 17.52
C THR A 119 -14.51 4.63 18.31
N SER A 120 -15.27 3.53 18.24
CA SER A 120 -14.84 2.25 18.82
C SER A 120 -13.75 1.60 17.95
N SER A 121 -12.78 0.93 18.58
CA SER A 121 -11.69 0.19 17.92
C SER A 121 -12.18 -0.86 16.91
N LEU A 122 -13.41 -1.35 17.07
CA LEU A 122 -14.09 -2.27 16.15
C LEU A 122 -14.34 -1.64 14.77
N LYS A 123 -14.78 -0.37 14.70
CA LYS A 123 -14.99 0.32 13.42
C LYS A 123 -13.69 0.55 12.65
N ILE A 124 -12.57 0.74 13.36
CA ILE A 124 -11.26 0.89 12.72
C ILE A 124 -10.82 -0.42 12.08
N LYS A 125 -10.98 -1.55 12.79
CA LYS A 125 -10.66 -2.89 12.28
C LYS A 125 -11.55 -3.27 11.07
N GLU A 126 -12.83 -2.94 11.09
CA GLU A 126 -13.74 -3.17 9.95
C GLU A 126 -13.39 -2.30 8.74
N ARG A 127 -12.88 -1.08 8.95
CA ARG A 127 -12.52 -0.16 7.88
C ARG A 127 -11.17 -0.45 7.25
N THR A 128 -10.19 -0.88 8.04
CA THR A 128 -8.90 -1.32 7.49
C THR A 128 -9.09 -2.61 6.71
N LEU A 129 -9.83 -3.58 7.25
CA LEU A 129 -10.17 -4.83 6.54
C LEU A 129 -11.21 -4.67 5.40
N ARG A 130 -11.63 -3.44 5.09
CA ARG A 130 -12.60 -3.21 4.01
C ARG A 130 -12.00 -3.47 2.65
N PHE A 131 -10.69 -3.29 2.51
CA PHE A 131 -9.97 -3.58 1.27
C PHE A 131 -9.59 -5.04 1.25
N ARG A 132 -9.99 -5.74 0.19
CA ARG A 132 -9.59 -7.14 -0.07
C ARG A 132 -8.37 -7.26 -0.95
N ASN A 133 -7.89 -6.13 -1.46
CA ASN A 133 -6.97 -6.05 -2.55
C ASN A 133 -5.70 -5.28 -2.17
N VAL A 134 -4.58 -5.72 -2.72
CA VAL A 134 -3.27 -5.07 -2.67
C VAL A 134 -2.85 -4.75 -4.11
N LEU A 135 -2.25 -3.59 -4.34
CA LEU A 135 -1.77 -3.24 -5.68
C LEU A 135 -0.66 -4.18 -6.15
N LYS A 136 -0.87 -4.81 -7.31
CA LYS A 136 0.15 -5.60 -7.97
C LYS A 136 1.02 -4.72 -8.86
N GLY A 137 2.34 -4.75 -8.64
CA GLY A 137 3.29 -4.11 -9.53
C GLY A 137 3.56 -5.00 -10.74
N SER A 138 3.61 -4.42 -11.94
CA SER A 138 4.05 -5.12 -13.16
C SER A 138 5.57 -5.29 -13.25
N TYR A 139 6.32 -4.61 -12.39
CA TYR A 139 7.78 -4.62 -12.32
C TYR A 139 8.26 -5.25 -11.01
N PHE A 140 9.38 -5.99 -11.08
CA PHE A 140 10.01 -6.68 -9.94
C PHE A 140 9.13 -7.75 -9.27
N GLU A 141 8.43 -8.56 -10.08
CA GLU A 141 7.57 -9.65 -9.57
C GLU A 141 8.31 -10.56 -8.59
N THR A 142 9.61 -10.81 -8.74
CA THR A 142 10.37 -11.68 -7.81
C THR A 142 10.44 -11.13 -6.38
N ILE A 143 10.45 -9.80 -6.20
CA ILE A 143 10.48 -9.18 -4.87
C ILE A 143 9.05 -9.01 -4.35
N ALA A 144 8.10 -8.67 -5.21
CA ALA A 144 6.71 -8.46 -4.83
C ALA A 144 5.95 -9.77 -4.55
N ASN A 145 6.30 -10.85 -5.26
CA ASN A 145 5.74 -12.19 -5.11
C ASN A 145 6.62 -13.03 -4.20
N ASN A 146 6.28 -13.02 -2.92
CA ASN A 146 7.09 -13.59 -1.87
C ASN A 146 6.18 -14.10 -0.73
N ASP A 147 6.75 -14.93 0.14
CA ASP A 147 6.08 -15.47 1.34
C ASP A 147 6.57 -14.80 2.64
N PHE A 148 7.12 -13.58 2.56
CA PHE A 148 7.59 -12.86 3.75
C PHE A 148 6.43 -12.56 4.72
N PRO A 149 6.71 -12.47 6.03
CA PRO A 149 5.72 -12.03 7.01
C PRO A 149 5.11 -10.70 6.59
N THR A 150 3.81 -10.54 6.81
CA THR A 150 3.06 -9.35 6.40
C THR A 150 2.47 -8.64 7.60
N VAL A 151 2.65 -7.33 7.63
CA VAL A 151 2.02 -6.42 8.59
C VAL A 151 1.20 -5.35 7.87
N ILE A 152 0.24 -4.78 8.60
CA ILE A 152 -0.51 -3.61 8.17
C ILE A 152 -0.08 -2.43 9.03
N GLY A 153 0.14 -1.28 8.41
CA GLY A 153 0.49 -0.05 9.12
C GLY A 153 0.84 1.08 8.17
N MET A 154 1.72 1.97 8.61
CA MET A 154 2.25 3.05 7.78
C MET A 154 3.75 3.23 8.02
N LEU A 155 4.40 3.93 7.09
CA LEU A 155 5.75 4.44 7.30
C LEU A 155 5.66 5.93 7.63
N GLY A 156 6.54 6.37 8.52
CA GLY A 156 6.73 7.78 8.82
C GLY A 156 8.16 8.06 9.23
N LYS A 157 8.42 9.31 9.63
CA LYS A 157 9.70 9.71 10.21
C LYS A 157 9.48 10.31 11.58
N ILE A 158 10.23 9.82 12.54
CA ILE A 158 10.38 10.46 13.84
C ILE A 158 11.57 11.42 13.73
N TYR A 159 11.31 12.72 13.87
CA TYR A 159 12.38 13.71 13.97
C TYR A 159 12.70 13.94 15.45
N PRO A 160 13.99 13.99 15.83
CA PRO A 160 14.40 14.31 17.19
C PRO A 160 14.08 15.77 17.57
#